data_AF-A0A932QS32-F1
#
_entry.id   AF-A0A932QS32-F1
#
_cell.length_a   1.000
_cell.length_b   1.000
_cell.length_c   1.000
_cell.angle_alpha   90.00
_cell.angle_beta   90.00
_cell.angle_gamma   90.00
#
_symmetry.space_group_name_H-M   'P 1'
#
loop_
_entity.id
_entity.type
_entity.pdbx_description
1 polymer ?
#
loop_
_entity_poly.entity_id
_entity_poly.type
_entity_poly.pdbx_seq_one_letter_code
_entity_poly.pdbx_strand_id
1 'polypeptide(L)'
;METAKSRQVPPPGHETSVVKTLIAFRVAAVSFFVATVVVFQNEFGTLLHPAPIFMLIAATYLISIVYLGLLQRVGNTAYFIYAQLATDLLLETWILYYTGGGSSPFTFLYILTIVSSVFIMQPSSGYVLASGASILYGLMVNLEHYGLLSPPPLIAVGEGYERPAGYVFFMTLVHISAFYLVAFLTDVFSRSQRQTRMALQAKSSDLTNLQAFHQNVIANMGSGFLALDMDGRIVSSNQATEQILGLDQSSFMRKKLGEAFPSLSVEADFEPDNKSEWSYAAPSGGKKLLSFTASQ
;
A
#
# COMPACT_ATOMS: atom_id res chain seq x y z
N MET A 1 -15.66 -18.82 22.52
CA MET A 1 -16.31 -17.52 22.28
C MET A 1 -15.19 -16.51 22.09
N GLU A 2 -14.52 -16.55 20.95
CA GLU A 2 -14.89 -15.85 19.71
C GLU A 2 -14.63 -14.34 19.83
N THR A 3 -13.36 -13.96 19.71
CA THR A 3 -12.95 -12.60 19.44
C THR A 3 -13.23 -12.32 17.96
N ALA A 4 -14.41 -11.75 17.70
CA ALA A 4 -14.80 -11.23 16.40
C ALA A 4 -13.77 -10.21 15.92
N LYS A 5 -12.91 -10.65 14.99
CA LYS A 5 -11.97 -9.84 14.25
C LYS A 5 -12.80 -8.78 13.50
N SER A 6 -12.72 -7.53 13.95
CA SER A 6 -13.36 -6.39 13.29
C SER A 6 -12.86 -6.32 11.84
N ARG A 7 -13.70 -6.79 10.93
CA ARG A 7 -13.48 -6.69 9.49
C ARG A 7 -13.65 -5.21 9.17
N GLN A 8 -12.55 -4.46 9.14
CA GLN A 8 -12.56 -3.08 8.66
C GLN A 8 -13.21 -3.06 7.28
N VAL A 9 -14.41 -2.48 7.20
CA VAL A 9 -15.11 -2.25 5.95
C VAL A 9 -14.29 -1.18 5.21
N PRO A 10 -13.79 -1.47 3.99
CA PRO A 10 -12.98 -0.50 3.26
C PRO A 10 -13.79 0.77 2.99
N PRO A 11 -13.15 1.95 2.97
CA PRO A 11 -13.86 3.21 2.75
C PRO A 11 -14.59 3.22 1.40
N PRO A 12 -15.77 3.88 1.31
CA PRO A 12 -16.54 3.95 0.08
C PRO A 12 -15.68 4.52 -1.06
N GLY A 13 -15.59 3.78 -2.17
CA GLY A 13 -14.76 4.11 -3.34
C GLY A 13 -13.47 3.29 -3.49
N HIS A 14 -13.00 2.63 -2.43
CA HIS A 14 -11.77 1.82 -2.49
C HIS A 14 -11.86 0.69 -3.53
N GLU A 15 -13.00 0.00 -3.60
CA GLU A 15 -13.24 -1.11 -4.52
C GLU A 15 -13.18 -0.69 -5.99
N THR A 16 -13.71 0.50 -6.31
CA THR A 16 -13.64 1.05 -7.68
C THR A 16 -12.21 1.45 -8.07
N SER A 17 -11.42 1.96 -7.11
CA SER A 17 -10.01 2.28 -7.33
C SER A 17 -9.21 1.02 -7.61
N VAL A 18 -9.50 -0.07 -6.90
CA VAL A 18 -8.84 -1.37 -7.06
C VAL A 18 -9.08 -1.95 -8.46
N VAL A 19 -10.33 -1.94 -8.93
CA VAL A 19 -10.67 -2.39 -10.29
C VAL A 19 -9.99 -1.52 -11.35
N LYS A 20 -9.95 -0.20 -11.16
CA LYS A 20 -9.23 0.71 -12.08
C LYS A 20 -7.74 0.39 -12.14
N THR A 21 -7.11 0.11 -11.00
CA THR A 21 -5.70 -0.31 -10.94
C THR A 21 -5.46 -1.62 -11.70
N LEU A 22 -6.36 -2.61 -11.55
CA LEU A 22 -6.29 -3.86 -12.32
C LEU A 22 -6.33 -3.60 -13.84
N ILE A 23 -7.28 -2.76 -14.27
CA ILE A 23 -7.44 -2.43 -15.69
C ILE A 23 -6.21 -1.66 -16.20
N ALA A 24 -5.69 -0.70 -15.44
CA ALA A 24 -4.49 0.05 -15.80
C ALA A 24 -3.26 -0.86 -15.93
N PHE A 25 -3.06 -1.74 -14.96
CA PHE A 25 -1.96 -2.70 -14.99
C PHE A 25 -2.07 -3.66 -16.19
N ARG A 26 -3.27 -4.18 -16.46
CA ARG A 26 -3.54 -5.02 -17.63
C ARG A 26 -3.26 -4.28 -18.94
N VAL A 27 -3.77 -3.06 -19.10
CA VAL A 27 -3.53 -2.23 -20.28
C VAL A 27 -2.03 -1.99 -20.49
N ALA A 28 -1.28 -1.74 -19.42
CA ALA A 28 0.17 -1.60 -19.49
C ALA A 28 0.87 -2.90 -19.91
N ALA A 29 0.51 -4.05 -19.31
CA ALA A 29 1.08 -5.35 -19.65
C ALA A 29 0.80 -5.75 -21.11
N VAL A 30 -0.45 -5.56 -21.57
CA VAL A 30 -0.85 -5.79 -22.96
C VAL A 30 -0.11 -4.84 -23.88
N SER A 31 -0.02 -3.54 -23.56
CA SER A 31 0.72 -2.56 -24.36
C SER A 31 2.20 -2.94 -24.52
N PHE A 32 2.83 -3.38 -23.42
CA PHE A 32 4.21 -3.85 -23.44
C PHE A 32 4.39 -5.10 -24.32
N PHE A 33 3.46 -6.04 -24.20
CA PHE A 33 3.41 -7.22 -25.07
C PHE A 33 3.26 -6.83 -26.54
N VAL A 34 2.33 -5.92 -26.86
CA VAL A 34 2.15 -5.38 -28.23
C VAL A 34 3.43 -4.76 -28.75
N ALA A 35 4.07 -3.90 -27.95
CA ALA A 35 5.30 -3.24 -28.34
C ALA A 35 6.40 -4.27 -28.66
N THR A 36 6.51 -5.32 -27.84
CA THR A 36 7.48 -6.40 -28.06
C THR A 36 7.18 -7.16 -29.36
N VAL A 37 5.92 -7.52 -29.61
CA VAL A 37 5.51 -8.20 -30.86
C VAL A 37 5.77 -7.32 -32.09
N VAL A 38 5.45 -6.03 -32.03
CA VAL A 38 5.65 -5.10 -33.15
C VAL A 38 7.13 -4.88 -33.44
N VAL A 39 7.95 -4.66 -32.42
CA VAL A 39 9.41 -4.53 -32.58
C VAL A 39 9.99 -5.82 -33.16
N PHE A 40 9.59 -6.98 -32.63
CA PHE A 40 10.08 -8.26 -33.12
C PHE A 40 9.68 -8.50 -34.58
N GLN A 41 8.44 -8.14 -34.97
CA GLN A 41 7.99 -8.22 -36.35
C GLN A 41 8.80 -7.30 -37.28
N ASN A 42 9.06 -6.06 -36.85
CA ASN A 42 9.76 -5.08 -37.69
C ASN A 42 11.25 -5.42 -37.86
N GLU A 43 11.90 -5.89 -36.79
CA GLU A 43 13.34 -6.19 -36.80
C GLU A 43 13.65 -7.53 -37.46
N PHE A 44 12.83 -8.56 -37.22
CA PHE A 44 13.12 -9.92 -37.67
C PHE A 44 12.25 -10.39 -38.84
N GLY A 45 11.07 -9.78 -39.08
CA GLY A 45 10.18 -10.17 -40.19
C GLY A 45 9.67 -11.61 -40.13
N THR A 46 9.72 -12.26 -38.96
CA THR A 46 9.58 -13.71 -38.80
C THR A 46 8.19 -14.18 -38.39
N LEU A 47 7.24 -13.30 -38.01
CA LEU A 47 5.88 -13.77 -37.68
C LEU A 47 5.11 -14.07 -38.97
N LEU A 48 4.83 -15.36 -39.16
CA LEU A 48 4.10 -15.88 -40.32
C LEU A 48 2.67 -15.33 -40.41
N HIS A 49 2.02 -15.11 -39.26
CA HIS A 49 0.61 -14.68 -39.19
C HIS A 49 0.42 -13.67 -38.05
N PRO A 50 0.60 -12.36 -38.29
CA PRO A 50 0.45 -11.34 -37.25
C PRO A 50 -1.03 -11.03 -36.90
N ALA A 51 -1.98 -11.32 -37.79
CA ALA A 51 -3.38 -10.96 -37.63
C ALA A 51 -4.08 -11.57 -36.39
N PRO A 52 -3.91 -12.86 -36.03
CA PRO A 52 -4.48 -13.43 -34.81
C PRO A 52 -3.98 -12.74 -33.54
N ILE A 53 -2.71 -12.34 -33.50
CA ILE A 53 -2.11 -11.64 -32.35
C ILE A 53 -2.73 -10.25 -32.21
N PHE A 54 -2.88 -9.50 -33.30
CA PHE A 54 -3.54 -8.20 -33.28
C PHE A 54 -5.04 -8.28 -32.92
N MET A 55 -5.75 -9.31 -33.38
CA MET A 55 -7.15 -9.55 -32.98
C MET A 55 -7.27 -9.87 -31.49
N LEU A 56 -6.34 -10.66 -30.96
CA LEU A 56 -6.28 -10.98 -29.53
C LEU A 56 -6.02 -9.74 -28.67
N ILE A 57 -5.12 -8.87 -29.13
CA ILE A 57 -4.86 -7.56 -28.53
C ILE A 57 -6.13 -6.69 -28.56
N ALA A 58 -6.82 -6.61 -29.70
CA ALA A 58 -8.06 -5.85 -29.79
C ALA A 58 -9.14 -6.40 -28.84
N ALA A 59 -9.24 -7.73 -28.72
CA ALA A 59 -10.17 -8.39 -27.80
C ALA A 59 -9.84 -8.07 -26.33
N THR A 60 -8.57 -8.09 -25.92
CA THR A 60 -8.18 -7.76 -24.53
C THR A 60 -8.50 -6.29 -24.18
N TYR A 61 -8.29 -5.35 -25.11
CA TYR A 61 -8.72 -3.96 -24.93
C TYR A 61 -10.24 -3.82 -24.87
N LEU A 62 -10.97 -4.48 -25.77
CA LEU A 62 -12.43 -4.44 -25.79
C LEU A 62 -13.01 -4.96 -24.46
N ILE A 63 -12.52 -6.10 -23.99
CA ILE A 63 -12.92 -6.69 -22.70
C ILE A 63 -12.64 -5.72 -21.55
N SER A 64 -11.50 -5.02 -21.59
CA SER A 64 -11.14 -4.02 -20.57
C SER A 64 -12.10 -2.83 -20.57
N ILE A 65 -12.52 -2.35 -21.75
CA ILE A 65 -13.53 -1.30 -21.90
C ILE A 65 -14.89 -1.77 -21.38
N VAL A 66 -15.30 -3.00 -21.70
CA VAL A 66 -16.54 -3.61 -21.20
C VAL A 66 -16.53 -3.66 -19.67
N TYR A 67 -15.41 -4.03 -19.04
CA TYR A 67 -15.29 -4.02 -17.59
C TYR A 67 -15.45 -2.63 -16.97
N LEU A 68 -14.90 -1.57 -17.59
CA LEU A 68 -15.11 -0.20 -17.12
C LEU A 68 -16.60 0.21 -17.17
N GLY A 69 -17.31 -0.18 -18.23
CA GLY A 69 -18.75 0.08 -18.37
C GLY A 69 -19.62 -0.71 -17.40
N LEU A 70 -19.24 -1.96 -17.09
CA LEU A 70 -19.96 -2.81 -16.14
C LEU A 70 -19.67 -2.45 -14.67
N LEU A 71 -18.54 -1.81 -14.37
CA LEU A 71 -18.14 -1.45 -13.00
C LEU A 71 -19.21 -0.64 -12.25
N GLN A 72 -19.98 0.20 -12.96
CA GLN A 72 -21.04 1.01 -12.37
C GLN A 72 -22.35 0.25 -12.12
N ARG A 73 -22.48 -0.99 -12.62
CA ARG A 73 -23.72 -1.78 -12.60
C ARG A 73 -23.66 -2.98 -11.67
N VAL A 74 -22.50 -3.32 -11.13
CA VAL A 74 -22.31 -4.55 -10.32
C VAL A 74 -22.38 -4.22 -8.84
N GLY A 75 -23.29 -4.88 -8.11
CA GLY A 75 -23.46 -4.71 -6.67
C GLY A 75 -22.46 -5.49 -5.81
N ASN A 76 -21.73 -6.47 -6.37
CA ASN A 76 -20.75 -7.27 -5.64
C ASN A 76 -19.38 -7.26 -6.32
N THR A 77 -18.52 -6.35 -5.86
CA THR A 77 -17.20 -6.12 -6.46
C THR A 77 -16.23 -7.29 -6.29
N ALA A 78 -16.37 -8.11 -5.25
CA ALA A 78 -15.47 -9.24 -5.01
C ALA A 78 -15.62 -10.33 -6.10
N TYR A 79 -16.86 -10.70 -6.44
CA TYR A 79 -17.10 -11.63 -7.55
C TYR A 79 -16.67 -11.04 -8.89
N PHE A 80 -16.87 -9.73 -9.07
CA PHE A 80 -16.42 -9.05 -10.29
C PHE A 80 -14.91 -9.14 -10.49
N ILE A 81 -14.12 -8.92 -9.42
CA ILE A 81 -12.66 -9.06 -9.47
C ILE A 81 -12.25 -10.51 -9.81
N TYR A 82 -12.89 -11.51 -9.20
CA TYR A 82 -12.60 -12.92 -9.54
C TYR A 82 -12.93 -13.24 -11.00
N ALA A 83 -14.08 -12.80 -11.51
CA ALA A 83 -14.46 -13.00 -12.91
C ALA A 83 -13.48 -12.30 -13.86
N GLN A 84 -13.03 -11.09 -13.50
CA GLN A 84 -12.06 -10.32 -14.24
C GLN A 84 -10.70 -11.04 -14.33
N LEU A 85 -10.19 -11.56 -13.20
CA LEU A 85 -8.93 -12.30 -13.15
C LEU A 85 -9.02 -13.68 -13.84
N ALA A 86 -10.17 -14.36 -13.73
CA ALA A 86 -10.38 -15.63 -14.44
C ALA A 86 -10.38 -15.42 -15.96
N THR A 87 -10.97 -14.32 -16.43
CA THR A 87 -10.95 -13.95 -17.85
C THR A 87 -9.53 -13.59 -18.29
N ASP A 88 -8.72 -12.98 -17.42
CA ASP A 88 -7.31 -12.73 -17.71
C ASP A 88 -6.54 -14.03 -17.93
N LEU A 89 -6.70 -15.02 -17.05
CA LEU A 89 -6.04 -16.31 -17.24
C LEU A 89 -6.42 -16.95 -18.59
N LEU A 90 -7.68 -16.85 -19.00
CA LEU A 90 -8.14 -17.37 -20.29
C LEU A 90 -7.52 -16.62 -21.47
N LEU A 91 -7.47 -15.29 -21.39
CA LEU A 91 -6.85 -14.45 -22.41
C LEU A 91 -5.36 -14.75 -22.51
N GLU A 92 -4.67 -14.88 -21.38
CA GLU A 92 -3.26 -15.29 -21.29
C GLU A 92 -3.06 -16.67 -21.93
N THR A 93 -3.91 -17.65 -21.62
CA THR A 93 -3.88 -18.98 -22.26
C THR A 93 -3.98 -18.85 -23.78
N TRP A 94 -4.90 -18.01 -24.27
CA TRP A 94 -5.03 -17.74 -25.69
C TRP A 94 -3.78 -17.06 -26.27
N ILE A 95 -3.16 -16.12 -25.56
CA ILE A 95 -1.89 -15.51 -25.98
C ILE A 95 -0.84 -16.60 -26.14
N LEU A 96 -0.66 -17.44 -25.12
CA LEU A 96 0.30 -18.53 -25.14
C LEU A 96 0.06 -19.45 -26.34
N TYR A 97 -1.19 -19.86 -26.57
CA TYR A 97 -1.56 -20.73 -27.68
C TYR A 97 -1.15 -20.12 -29.04
N TYR A 98 -1.53 -18.87 -29.31
CA TYR A 98 -1.17 -18.21 -30.58
C TYR A 98 0.30 -17.79 -30.67
N THR A 99 1.05 -17.85 -29.56
CA THR A 99 2.48 -17.52 -29.51
C THR A 99 3.38 -18.75 -29.38
N GLY A 100 2.88 -19.93 -29.74
CA GLY A 100 3.66 -21.16 -29.79
C GLY A 100 3.39 -22.16 -28.66
N GLY A 101 2.22 -22.06 -28.01
CA GLY A 101 1.73 -23.05 -27.05
C GLY A 101 2.66 -23.27 -25.86
N GLY A 102 3.00 -24.52 -25.60
CA GLY A 102 3.88 -24.93 -24.49
C GLY A 102 5.33 -24.45 -24.59
N SER A 103 5.72 -23.82 -25.71
CA SER A 103 7.02 -23.15 -25.87
C SER A 103 6.91 -21.64 -25.99
N SER A 104 5.75 -21.07 -25.69
CA SER A 104 5.57 -19.63 -25.67
C SER A 104 6.53 -18.98 -24.66
N PRO A 105 7.29 -17.94 -25.06
CA PRO A 105 8.11 -17.18 -24.13
C PRO A 105 7.26 -16.31 -23.19
N PHE A 106 5.94 -16.23 -23.40
CA PHE A 106 5.03 -15.34 -22.70
C PHE A 106 4.34 -15.98 -21.49
N THR A 107 4.75 -17.19 -21.07
CA THR A 107 4.19 -17.87 -19.89
C THR A 107 4.33 -17.05 -18.60
N PHE A 108 5.24 -16.07 -18.55
CA PHE A 108 5.35 -15.13 -17.44
C PHE A 108 4.10 -14.22 -17.27
N LEU A 109 3.23 -14.08 -18.27
CA LEU A 109 2.01 -13.27 -18.14
C LEU A 109 1.10 -13.79 -17.02
N TYR A 110 0.98 -15.11 -16.86
CA TYR A 110 0.28 -15.71 -15.72
C TYR A 110 0.79 -15.21 -14.38
N ILE A 111 2.10 -15.01 -14.26
CA ILE A 111 2.72 -14.52 -13.03
C ILE A 111 2.21 -13.11 -12.71
N LEU A 112 2.04 -12.25 -13.71
CA LEU A 112 1.53 -10.89 -13.52
C LEU A 112 0.09 -10.91 -12.96
N THR A 113 -0.76 -11.81 -13.46
CA THR A 113 -2.13 -11.97 -12.96
C THR A 113 -2.17 -12.58 -11.55
N ILE A 114 -1.32 -13.57 -11.26
CA ILE A 114 -1.17 -14.15 -9.92
C ILE A 114 -0.76 -13.07 -8.92
N VAL A 115 0.30 -12.31 -9.23
CA VAL A 115 0.83 -11.23 -8.38
C VAL A 115 -0.24 -10.16 -8.15
N SER A 116 -0.93 -9.73 -9.22
CA SER A 116 -2.01 -8.75 -9.14
C SER A 116 -3.10 -9.20 -8.17
N SER A 117 -3.52 -10.48 -8.23
CA SER A 117 -4.55 -11.00 -7.34
C SER A 117 -4.19 -10.84 -5.85
N VAL A 118 -2.93 -11.12 -5.47
CA VAL A 118 -2.44 -11.07 -4.09
C VAL A 118 -2.46 -9.65 -3.53
N PHE A 119 -2.06 -8.67 -4.35
CA PHE A 119 -2.03 -7.26 -3.93
C PHE A 119 -3.42 -6.65 -3.79
N ILE A 120 -4.34 -7.04 -4.68
CA ILE A 120 -5.68 -6.44 -4.80
C ILE A 120 -6.69 -7.09 -3.87
N MET A 121 -6.57 -8.40 -3.65
CA MET A 121 -7.52 -9.15 -2.83
C MET A 121 -6.90 -9.51 -1.47
N GLN A 122 -7.17 -10.75 -1.04
CA GLN A 122 -6.53 -11.37 0.12
C GLN A 122 -5.31 -12.17 -0.34
N PRO A 123 -4.25 -12.26 0.47
CA PRO A 123 -3.03 -12.91 0.01
C PRO A 123 -3.19 -14.38 -0.44
N SER A 124 -4.20 -15.08 0.08
CA SER A 124 -4.52 -16.45 -0.34
C SER A 124 -5.11 -16.56 -1.75
N SER A 125 -5.55 -15.46 -2.39
CA SER A 125 -6.06 -15.50 -3.76
C SER A 125 -4.98 -15.91 -4.76
N GLY A 126 -3.70 -15.60 -4.48
CA GLY A 126 -2.58 -15.99 -5.34
C GLY A 126 -2.53 -17.48 -5.61
N TYR A 127 -2.80 -18.31 -4.59
CA TYR A 127 -2.82 -19.77 -4.75
C TYR A 127 -4.00 -20.25 -5.60
N VAL A 128 -5.15 -19.59 -5.52
CA VAL A 128 -6.32 -19.90 -6.37
C VAL A 128 -6.00 -19.62 -7.83
N LEU A 129 -5.42 -18.45 -8.12
CA LEU A 129 -5.04 -18.08 -9.49
C LEU A 129 -3.87 -18.92 -10.00
N ALA A 130 -2.90 -19.28 -9.15
CA ALA A 130 -1.82 -20.20 -9.51
C ALA A 130 -2.36 -21.60 -9.86
N SER A 131 -3.39 -22.07 -9.14
CA SER A 131 -4.08 -23.32 -9.46
C SER A 131 -4.79 -23.22 -10.82
N GLY A 132 -5.52 -22.13 -11.06
CA GLY A 132 -6.18 -21.88 -12.34
C GLY A 132 -5.19 -21.81 -13.51
N ALA A 133 -4.09 -21.07 -13.36
CA ALA A 133 -3.02 -20.99 -14.35
C ALA A 133 -2.36 -22.36 -14.60
N SER A 134 -2.11 -23.13 -13.54
CA SER A 134 -1.57 -24.50 -13.64
C SER A 134 -2.48 -25.44 -14.43
N ILE A 135 -3.79 -25.38 -14.17
CA ILE A 135 -4.79 -26.17 -14.88
C ILE A 135 -4.86 -25.75 -16.35
N LEU A 136 -4.95 -24.45 -16.65
CA LEU A 136 -5.06 -23.95 -18.01
C LEU A 136 -3.80 -24.22 -18.84
N TYR A 137 -2.62 -23.93 -18.27
CA TYR A 137 -1.35 -24.22 -18.90
C TYR A 137 -1.16 -25.73 -19.10
N GLY A 138 -1.38 -26.53 -18.06
CA GLY A 138 -1.28 -27.99 -18.14
C GLY A 138 -2.24 -28.57 -19.16
N LEU A 139 -3.50 -28.10 -19.20
CA LEU A 139 -4.49 -28.54 -20.19
C LEU A 139 -4.05 -28.20 -21.61
N MET A 140 -3.62 -26.95 -21.85
CA MET A 140 -3.13 -26.52 -23.17
C MET A 140 -1.97 -27.40 -23.65
N VAL A 141 -0.97 -27.62 -22.79
CA VAL A 141 0.22 -28.40 -23.12
C VAL A 141 -0.09 -29.89 -23.33
N ASN A 142 -1.01 -30.46 -22.56
CA ASN A 142 -1.45 -31.84 -22.77
C ASN A 142 -2.24 -31.98 -24.08
N LEU A 143 -3.14 -31.06 -24.37
CA LEU A 143 -3.91 -31.05 -25.63
C LEU A 143 -2.99 -30.88 -26.85
N GLU A 144 -1.92 -30.07 -26.72
CA GLU A 144 -0.85 -29.97 -27.73
C GLU A 144 -0.11 -31.30 -27.89
N HIS A 145 0.29 -31.94 -26.78
CA HIS A 145 1.01 -33.21 -26.80
C HIS A 145 0.23 -34.36 -27.44
N TYR A 146 -1.08 -34.43 -27.20
CA TYR A 146 -1.97 -35.44 -27.81
C TYR A 146 -2.43 -35.06 -29.24
N GLY A 147 -1.99 -33.92 -29.78
CA GLY A 147 -2.36 -33.47 -31.13
C GLY A 147 -3.81 -32.99 -31.27
N LEU A 148 -4.54 -32.78 -30.17
CA LEU A 148 -5.88 -32.20 -30.18
C LEU A 148 -5.85 -30.68 -30.44
N LEU A 149 -4.73 -30.05 -30.08
CA LEU A 149 -4.43 -28.67 -30.41
C LEU A 149 -3.16 -28.62 -31.26
N SER A 150 -3.21 -27.83 -32.33
CA SER A 150 -2.04 -27.50 -33.14
C SER A 150 -1.82 -25.99 -33.05
N PRO A 151 -0.98 -25.51 -32.12
CA PRO A 151 -0.64 -24.10 -32.01
C PRO A 151 -0.06 -23.60 -33.34
N PRO A 152 -0.44 -22.40 -33.82
CA PRO A 152 0.18 -21.81 -34.99
C PRO A 152 1.69 -21.65 -34.72
N PRO A 153 2.56 -21.99 -35.68
CA PRO A 153 3.99 -21.76 -35.52
C PRO A 153 4.23 -20.25 -35.41
N LEU A 154 4.74 -19.79 -34.27
CA LEU A 154 5.10 -18.38 -34.07
C LEU A 154 6.29 -18.00 -34.97
N ILE A 155 7.21 -18.94 -35.17
CA ILE A 155 8.40 -18.84 -36.01
C ILE A 155 8.46 -20.17 -36.79
N ALA A 156 8.86 -20.14 -38.07
CA ALA A 156 9.12 -21.33 -38.88
C ALA A 156 10.36 -22.08 -38.34
N VAL A 157 10.24 -22.75 -37.20
CA VAL A 157 11.28 -23.61 -36.63
C VAL A 157 10.77 -25.03 -36.65
N GLY A 158 11.36 -25.83 -37.54
CA GLY A 158 11.26 -27.29 -37.65
C GLY A 158 9.96 -27.92 -37.15
N GLU A 159 9.00 -28.10 -38.05
CA GLU A 159 7.88 -29.00 -37.78
C GLU A 159 8.40 -30.43 -37.52
N GLY A 160 7.91 -31.08 -36.47
CA GLY A 160 8.04 -32.54 -36.33
C GLY A 160 8.94 -33.08 -35.22
N TYR A 161 9.43 -32.28 -34.26
CA TYR A 161 10.04 -32.85 -33.07
C TYR A 161 8.96 -33.22 -32.05
N GLU A 162 8.45 -34.45 -32.11
CA GLU A 162 7.58 -34.99 -31.06
C GLU A 162 8.30 -34.88 -29.72
N ARG A 163 7.79 -34.01 -28.84
CA ARG A 163 8.36 -33.85 -27.49
C ARG A 163 8.03 -35.10 -26.69
N PRO A 164 9.04 -35.79 -26.10
CA PRO A 164 8.76 -36.93 -25.23
C PRO A 164 7.83 -36.53 -24.08
N ALA A 165 6.89 -37.40 -23.72
CA ALA A 165 5.95 -37.14 -22.63
C ALA A 165 6.65 -36.72 -21.32
N GLY A 166 7.84 -37.29 -21.04
CA GLY A 166 8.65 -36.91 -19.88
C GLY A 166 9.13 -35.46 -19.90
N TYR A 167 9.48 -34.92 -21.07
CA TYR A 167 9.87 -33.51 -21.21
C TYR A 167 8.68 -32.58 -20.97
N VAL A 168 7.53 -32.92 -21.57
CA VAL A 168 6.27 -32.17 -21.43
C VAL A 168 5.83 -32.13 -19.96
N PHE A 169 5.88 -33.29 -19.29
CA PHE A 169 5.59 -33.41 -17.86
C PHE A 169 6.55 -32.59 -17.00
N PHE A 170 7.86 -32.70 -17.23
CA PHE A 170 8.87 -31.95 -16.49
C PHE A 170 8.69 -30.44 -16.65
N MET A 171 8.53 -29.94 -17.88
CA MET A 171 8.29 -28.51 -18.13
C MET A 171 6.99 -28.02 -17.51
N THR A 172 5.94 -28.85 -17.53
CA THR A 172 4.67 -28.51 -16.85
C THR A 172 4.88 -28.39 -15.35
N LEU A 173 5.59 -29.33 -14.72
CA LEU A 173 5.91 -29.26 -13.29
C LEU A 173 6.76 -28.04 -12.94
N VAL A 174 7.73 -27.66 -13.78
CA VAL A 174 8.55 -26.46 -13.56
C VAL A 174 7.68 -25.21 -13.56
N HIS A 175 6.76 -25.07 -14.51
CA HIS A 175 5.85 -23.91 -14.58
C HIS A 175 4.87 -23.87 -13.40
N ILE A 176 4.27 -25.01 -13.05
CA ILE A 176 3.41 -25.12 -11.86
C ILE A 176 4.19 -24.69 -10.62
N SER A 177 5.41 -25.22 -10.45
CA SER A 177 6.27 -24.88 -9.32
C SER A 177 6.59 -23.38 -9.29
N ALA A 178 6.89 -22.79 -10.44
CA ALA A 178 7.15 -21.35 -10.56
C ALA A 178 5.90 -20.52 -10.19
N PHE A 179 4.71 -20.89 -10.66
CA PHE A 179 3.47 -20.18 -10.33
C PHE A 179 3.19 -20.20 -8.82
N TYR A 180 3.31 -21.36 -8.17
CA TYR A 180 3.12 -21.47 -6.73
C TYR A 180 4.23 -20.78 -5.93
N LEU A 181 5.48 -20.84 -6.40
CA LEU A 181 6.59 -20.13 -5.77
C LEU A 181 6.36 -18.63 -5.79
N VAL A 182 5.93 -18.07 -6.92
CA VAL A 182 5.64 -16.64 -7.00
C VAL A 182 4.40 -16.28 -6.17
N ALA A 183 3.34 -17.10 -6.17
CA ALA A 183 2.19 -16.88 -5.30
C ALA A 183 2.62 -16.83 -3.82
N PHE A 184 3.47 -17.76 -3.40
CA PHE A 184 4.02 -17.82 -2.04
C PHE A 184 4.88 -16.61 -1.69
N LEU A 185 5.85 -16.25 -2.54
CA LEU A 185 6.73 -15.10 -2.32
C LEU A 185 5.94 -13.79 -2.24
N THR A 186 4.96 -13.63 -3.12
CA THR A 186 4.09 -12.44 -3.14
C THR A 186 3.19 -12.41 -1.91
N ASP A 187 2.66 -13.55 -1.47
CA ASP A 187 1.88 -13.67 -0.22
C ASP A 187 2.72 -13.22 0.99
N VAL A 188 3.92 -13.79 1.15
CA VAL A 188 4.86 -13.41 2.23
C VAL A 188 5.17 -11.92 2.21
N PHE A 189 5.48 -11.36 1.03
CA PHE A 189 5.77 -9.94 0.87
C PHE A 189 4.56 -9.04 1.19
N SER A 190 3.36 -9.43 0.73
CA SER A 190 2.14 -8.69 1.01
C SER A 190 1.81 -8.69 2.51
N ARG A 191 2.03 -9.82 3.19
CA ARG A 191 1.82 -9.93 4.64
C ARG A 191 2.80 -9.06 5.42
N SER A 192 4.08 -9.09 5.09
CA SER A 192 5.09 -8.28 5.78
C SER A 192 4.79 -6.78 5.62
N GLN A 193 4.42 -6.33 4.42
CA GLN A 193 4.04 -4.94 4.18
C GLN A 193 2.82 -4.51 5.02
N ARG A 194 1.80 -5.38 5.14
CA ARG A 194 0.62 -5.11 5.97
C ARG A 194 1.00 -5.03 7.46
N GLN A 195 1.85 -5.93 7.94
CA GLN A 195 2.33 -5.93 9.33
C GLN A 195 3.13 -4.66 9.65
N THR A 196 4.04 -4.25 8.77
CA THR A 196 4.82 -3.00 8.95
C THR A 196 3.90 -1.78 8.99
N ARG A 197 2.89 -1.70 8.11
CA ARG A 197 1.90 -0.61 8.14
C ARG A 197 1.11 -0.59 9.45
N MET A 198 0.67 -1.74 9.93
CA MET A 198 -0.04 -1.84 11.21
C MET A 198 0.86 -1.41 12.38
N ALA A 199 2.12 -1.83 12.39
CA ALA A 199 3.08 -1.44 13.43
C ALA A 199 3.38 0.07 13.42
N LEU A 200 3.50 0.67 12.23
CA LEU A 200 3.67 2.12 12.08
C LEU A 200 2.43 2.89 12.56
N GLN A 201 1.23 2.43 12.20
CA GLN A 201 -0.02 3.04 12.66
C GLN A 201 -0.18 2.96 14.18
N ALA A 202 0.14 1.82 14.78
CA ALA A 202 0.12 1.66 16.24
C ALA A 202 1.08 2.64 16.92
N LYS A 203 2.34 2.72 16.46
CA LYS A 203 3.32 3.68 17.00
C LYS A 203 2.88 5.14 16.84
N SER A 204 2.31 5.49 15.69
CA SER A 204 1.79 6.85 15.46
C SER A 204 0.64 7.19 16.42
N SER A 205 -0.23 6.23 16.69
CA SER A 205 -1.32 6.39 17.66
C SER A 205 -0.78 6.55 19.09
N ASP A 206 0.21 5.75 19.48
CA ASP A 206 0.82 5.82 20.82
C ASP A 206 1.50 7.17 21.07
N LEU A 207 2.23 7.70 20.08
CA LEU A 207 2.84 9.03 20.16
C LEU A 207 1.78 10.13 20.32
N THR A 208 0.68 10.03 19.57
CA THR A 208 -0.43 10.99 19.66
C THR A 208 -1.07 10.95 21.05
N ASN A 209 -1.31 9.75 21.58
CA ASN A 209 -1.86 9.56 22.92
C ASN A 209 -0.92 10.08 24.02
N LEU A 210 0.38 9.83 23.88
CA LEU A 210 1.39 10.32 24.81
C LEU A 210 1.43 11.86 24.81
N GLN A 211 1.42 12.48 23.63
CA GLN A 211 1.39 13.93 23.50
C GLN A 211 0.13 14.53 24.14
N ALA A 212 -1.05 13.94 23.89
CA ALA A 212 -2.30 14.37 24.50
C ALA A 212 -2.29 14.20 26.03
N PHE A 213 -1.70 13.12 26.55
CA PHE A 213 -1.54 12.91 27.99
C PHE A 213 -0.65 13.98 28.61
N HIS A 214 0.55 14.22 28.06
CA HIS A 214 1.45 15.28 28.53
C HIS A 214 0.77 16.65 28.53
N GLN A 215 0.02 16.97 27.47
CA GLN A 215 -0.69 18.24 27.37
C GLN A 215 -1.81 18.36 28.41
N ASN A 216 -2.54 17.27 28.67
CA ASN A 216 -3.56 17.24 29.72
C ASN A 216 -2.98 17.36 31.12
N VAL A 217 -1.84 16.73 31.39
CA VAL A 217 -1.15 16.87 32.68
C VAL A 217 -0.74 18.33 32.87
N ILE A 218 -0.04 18.95 31.93
CA ILE A 218 0.40 20.35 32.03
C ILE A 218 -0.82 21.28 32.19
N ALA A 219 -1.88 21.07 31.41
CA ALA A 219 -3.09 21.89 31.47
C ALA A 219 -3.83 21.81 32.80
N ASN A 220 -3.89 20.62 33.43
CA ASN A 220 -4.64 20.38 34.66
C ASN A 220 -3.79 20.36 35.93
N MET A 221 -2.48 20.61 35.83
CA MET A 221 -1.64 20.81 37.01
C MET A 221 -2.10 22.07 37.76
N GLY A 222 -2.37 21.95 39.06
CA GLY A 222 -2.77 23.08 39.92
C GLY A 222 -1.65 24.09 40.18
N SER A 223 -0.40 23.76 39.83
CA SER A 223 0.74 24.67 39.85
C SER A 223 0.87 25.43 38.53
N GLY A 224 1.26 26.70 38.59
CA GLY A 224 1.59 27.48 37.39
C GLY A 224 2.82 26.88 36.69
N PHE A 225 2.70 26.68 35.38
CA PHE A 225 3.78 26.23 34.51
C PHE A 225 4.12 27.32 33.50
N LEU A 226 5.41 27.64 33.36
CA LEU A 226 5.97 28.56 32.37
C LEU A 226 7.19 27.88 31.74
N ALA A 227 7.17 27.69 30.42
CA ALA A 227 8.34 27.24 29.66
C ALA A 227 8.98 28.44 28.95
N LEU A 228 10.31 28.51 28.99
CA LEU A 228 11.11 29.56 28.34
C LEU A 228 11.90 28.99 27.16
N ASP A 229 12.13 29.81 26.12
CA ASP A 229 13.14 29.49 25.11
C ASP A 229 14.56 29.83 25.59
N MET A 230 15.56 29.50 24.76
CA MET A 230 16.97 29.78 25.02
C MET A 230 17.28 31.28 25.17
N ASP A 231 16.40 32.17 24.68
CA ASP A 231 16.52 33.63 24.77
C ASP A 231 15.74 34.23 25.96
N GLY A 232 15.15 33.37 26.80
CA GLY A 232 14.38 33.74 28.00
C GLY A 232 12.96 34.25 27.71
N ARG A 233 12.38 33.94 26.54
CA ARG A 233 10.99 34.29 26.20
C ARG A 233 10.02 33.18 26.58
N ILE A 234 8.83 33.57 27.03
CA ILE A 234 7.79 32.62 27.43
C ILE A 234 7.17 31.96 26.20
N VAL A 235 7.37 30.65 26.05
CA VAL A 235 6.88 29.85 24.90
C VAL A 235 5.67 28.98 25.23
N SER A 236 5.45 28.64 26.51
CA SER A 236 4.27 27.87 26.93
C SER A 236 3.84 28.27 28.35
N SER A 237 2.54 28.24 28.61
CA SER A 237 2.00 28.36 29.96
C SER A 237 0.69 27.57 30.10
N ASN A 238 0.39 27.09 31.31
CA ASN A 238 -0.88 26.42 31.60
C ASN A 238 -1.95 27.39 32.14
N GLN A 239 -3.18 26.90 32.31
CA GLN A 239 -4.29 27.71 32.82
C GLN A 239 -4.09 28.14 34.28
N ALA A 240 -3.41 27.30 35.09
CA ALA A 240 -3.09 27.65 36.47
C ALA A 240 -2.18 28.88 36.56
N THR A 241 -1.25 29.08 35.62
CA THR A 241 -0.41 30.30 35.55
C THR A 241 -1.26 31.57 35.42
N GLU A 242 -2.26 31.54 34.54
CA GLU A 242 -3.19 32.66 34.33
C GLU A 242 -3.98 32.97 35.62
N GLN A 243 -4.50 31.93 36.28
CA GLN A 243 -5.27 32.05 37.52
C GLN A 243 -4.42 32.54 38.72
N ILE A 244 -3.18 32.04 38.81
CA ILE A 244 -2.24 32.40 39.89
C ILE A 244 -1.79 33.85 39.72
N LEU A 245 -1.38 34.24 38.50
CA LEU A 245 -0.90 35.59 38.18
C LEU A 245 -2.03 36.61 38.01
N GLY A 246 -3.25 36.19 37.70
CA GLY A 246 -4.39 37.08 37.45
C GLY A 246 -4.20 37.92 36.19
N LEU A 247 -3.44 37.42 35.21
CA LEU A 247 -3.14 38.05 33.94
C LEU A 247 -3.52 37.11 32.81
N ASP A 248 -4.17 37.61 31.77
CA ASP A 248 -4.50 36.82 30.58
C ASP A 248 -3.22 36.37 29.84
N GLN A 249 -3.21 35.16 29.30
CA GLN A 249 -2.03 34.62 28.60
C GLN A 249 -1.53 35.55 27.48
N SER A 250 -2.40 36.28 26.80
CA SER A 250 -2.00 37.20 25.73
C SER A 250 -1.10 38.35 26.21
N SER A 251 -1.11 38.68 27.51
CA SER A 251 -0.35 39.81 28.03
C SER A 251 1.13 39.49 28.24
N PHE A 252 1.50 38.22 28.43
CA PHE A 252 2.87 37.80 28.75
C PHE A 252 3.48 36.77 27.78
N MET A 253 2.69 36.04 27.00
CA MET A 253 3.22 35.09 26.01
C MET A 253 4.13 35.77 24.98
N ARG A 254 5.22 35.10 24.58
CA ARG A 254 6.28 35.56 23.64
C ARG A 254 7.12 36.77 24.08
N LYS A 255 6.87 37.32 25.28
CA LYS A 255 7.74 38.35 25.88
C LYS A 255 8.87 37.70 26.66
N LYS A 256 9.98 38.44 26.84
CA LYS A 256 11.03 38.00 27.76
C LYS A 256 10.50 38.00 29.18
N LEU A 257 10.93 37.04 30.00
CA LEU A 257 10.44 36.90 31.37
C LEU A 257 10.57 38.21 32.18
N GLY A 258 11.71 38.89 32.08
CA GLY A 258 11.94 40.18 32.76
C GLY A 258 11.12 41.36 32.20
N GLU A 259 10.67 41.30 30.94
CA GLU A 259 9.78 42.31 30.35
C GLU A 259 8.32 42.07 30.75
N ALA A 260 7.91 40.80 30.80
CA ALA A 260 6.57 40.41 31.24
C ALA A 260 6.38 40.64 32.74
N PHE A 261 7.44 40.45 33.53
CA PHE A 261 7.43 40.59 34.98
C PHE A 261 8.65 41.38 35.46
N PRO A 262 8.59 42.73 35.44
CA PRO A 262 9.72 43.59 35.83
C PRO A 262 10.17 43.40 37.29
N SER A 263 9.28 42.90 38.15
CA SER A 263 9.58 42.53 39.53
C SER A 263 10.37 41.22 39.67
N LEU A 264 10.45 40.39 38.62
CA LEU A 264 11.28 39.18 38.58
C LEU A 264 12.74 39.47 38.21
N SER A 265 13.02 40.56 37.49
CA SER A 265 14.34 40.83 36.91
C SER A 265 15.42 41.32 37.88
N VAL A 266 15.09 41.59 39.15
CA VAL A 266 16.02 42.24 40.08
C VAL A 266 16.92 41.24 40.83
N GLU A 267 16.58 39.95 40.91
CA GLU A 267 17.27 39.01 41.83
C GLU A 267 17.38 37.53 41.36
N ALA A 268 17.08 37.21 40.10
CA ALA A 268 16.99 35.82 39.65
C ALA A 268 18.32 35.24 39.14
N ASP A 269 19.17 34.75 40.05
CA ASP A 269 20.10 33.65 39.72
C ASP A 269 19.29 32.36 39.67
N PHE A 270 19.00 31.87 38.45
CA PHE A 270 18.30 30.60 38.25
C PHE A 270 19.29 29.44 38.42
N GLU A 271 19.55 29.05 39.67
CA GLU A 271 20.18 27.75 39.94
C GLU A 271 19.17 26.62 39.72
N PRO A 272 19.50 25.59 38.92
CA PRO A 272 18.62 24.43 38.73
C PRO A 272 18.37 23.73 40.07
N ASP A 273 17.14 23.25 40.27
CA ASP A 273 16.65 22.58 41.50
C ASP A 273 16.57 23.43 42.79
N ASN A 274 16.89 24.72 42.74
CA ASN A 274 16.72 25.59 43.90
C ASN A 274 15.29 26.16 43.97
N LYS A 275 14.64 26.02 45.14
CA LYS A 275 13.32 26.61 45.38
C LYS A 275 13.49 28.06 45.82
N SER A 276 13.14 28.99 44.95
CA SER A 276 13.11 30.43 45.27
C SER A 276 11.67 30.88 45.54
N GLU A 277 11.49 31.70 46.58
CA GLU A 277 10.19 32.29 46.94
C GLU A 277 10.19 33.79 46.65
N TRP A 278 9.21 34.26 45.88
CA TRP A 278 9.10 35.67 45.48
C TRP A 278 7.73 36.25 45.78
N SER A 279 7.69 37.55 46.07
CA SER A 279 6.44 38.28 46.27
C SER A 279 6.01 38.97 44.97
N TYR A 280 4.93 38.49 44.37
CA TYR A 280 4.31 39.09 43.20
C TYR A 280 3.13 39.98 43.63
N ALA A 281 3.13 41.23 43.20
CA ALA A 281 1.97 42.12 43.36
C ALA A 281 1.02 41.91 42.18
N ALA A 282 -0.13 41.29 42.45
CA ALA A 282 -1.14 41.09 41.42
C ALA A 282 -1.75 42.43 40.99
N PRO A 283 -2.22 42.57 39.73
CA PRO A 283 -2.90 43.78 39.24
C PRO A 283 -4.12 44.18 40.07
N SER A 284 -4.70 43.24 40.81
CA SER A 284 -5.83 43.43 41.74
C SER A 284 -5.45 44.03 43.10
N GLY A 285 -4.18 44.36 43.34
CA GLY A 285 -3.71 45.06 44.55
C GLY A 285 -3.29 44.16 45.73
N GLY A 286 -3.29 42.83 45.57
CA GLY A 286 -2.84 41.87 46.58
C GLY A 286 -1.40 41.37 46.34
N LYS A 287 -0.60 41.22 47.40
CA LYS A 287 0.71 40.53 47.34
C LYS A 287 0.51 39.03 47.48
N LYS A 288 0.97 38.24 46.50
CA LYS A 288 1.02 36.77 46.56
C LYS A 288 2.47 36.32 46.68
N LEU A 289 2.74 35.34 47.55
CA LEU A 289 4.03 34.66 47.60
C LEU A 289 3.98 33.48 46.60
N LEU A 290 4.95 33.41 45.70
CA LEU A 290 5.06 32.38 44.67
C LEU A 290 6.38 31.66 44.86
N SER A 291 6.34 30.33 44.98
CA SER A 291 7.53 29.48 44.98
C SER A 291 7.76 28.93 43.57
N PHE A 292 8.96 29.07 43.02
CA PHE A 292 9.33 28.55 41.71
C PHE A 292 10.38 27.46 41.83
N THR A 293 10.44 26.58 40.83
CA THR A 293 11.49 25.57 40.69
C THR A 293 11.88 25.55 39.22
N ALA A 294 13.14 25.88 38.93
CA ALA A 294 13.68 25.79 37.59
C ALA A 294 14.31 24.41 37.40
N SER A 295 13.88 23.72 36.35
CA SER A 295 14.46 22.46 35.90
C SER A 295 14.99 22.69 34.50
N GLN A 296 16.27 22.39 34.26
CA GLN A 296 16.92 22.47 32.94
C GLN A 296 16.58 21.25 32.09
#